data_AF-A0A9D1SN75-F1
#
_entry.id   AF-A0A9D1SN75-F1
#
_cell.length_a   1.000
_cell.length_b   1.000
_cell.length_c   1.000
_cell.angle_alpha   90.00
_cell.angle_beta   90.00
_cell.angle_gamma   90.00
#
_symmetry.space_group_name_H-M   'P 1'
#
loop_
_entity.id
_entity.type
_entity.pdbx_description
1 polymer ?
#
loop_
_entity_poly.entity_id
_entity_poly.type
_entity_poly.pdbx_seq_one_letter_code
_entity_poly.pdbx_strand_id
1 'polypeptide(L)'
;QRNLPDFKDAFTVQFEKGEKDFFCITAQDGKVRVKANNYISAFHGIYCYLKEYCNVQLSWCANQQIHIDRLEMFSGEYRKQIEQKYRVYMNYCTLDYSMCWWDFARWEKEIDFMAMNGINMPLAVVGTEAVWYETLLAFGFTKDEALGFISGPAFWAWQLMTNIDSYLPPKNEKYVYERLELGRKILNRYLEFGMQPIQQGFSGHVPTLLKKKYPKAKILMQRGWCLYPKTAQLDPLDPLFFEFGTVYLQKLEALFGNHHFIACDPFHEGTPPKSSKKYLNDVGKAINRLYESFDAGSVWVMQAWTHFCRTGRNFAFPAG
;
A
#
# COMPACT_ATOMS: atom_id res chain seq x y z
N GLN A 1 -21.08 14.00 -4.54
CA GLN A 1 -21.88 14.28 -3.33
C GLN A 1 -21.03 14.88 -2.21
N ARG A 2 -20.07 14.17 -1.58
CA ARG A 2 -19.22 14.77 -0.51
C ARG A 2 -18.51 16.07 -0.92
N ASN A 3 -17.91 16.10 -2.11
CA ASN A 3 -17.14 17.25 -2.58
C ASN A 3 -17.95 18.34 -3.30
N LEU A 4 -19.19 18.03 -3.71
CA LEU A 4 -20.08 18.93 -4.47
C LEU A 4 -21.54 18.59 -4.13
N PRO A 5 -22.01 18.90 -2.92
CA PRO A 5 -23.35 18.50 -2.49
C PRO A 5 -24.45 19.23 -3.27
N ASP A 6 -24.27 20.53 -3.53
CA ASP A 6 -25.27 21.40 -4.18
C ASP A 6 -25.44 21.11 -5.67
N PHE A 7 -24.47 20.42 -6.27
CA PHE A 7 -24.47 20.10 -7.70
C PHE A 7 -24.68 18.62 -7.98
N LYS A 8 -25.08 17.81 -6.99
CA LYS A 8 -25.17 16.35 -7.14
C LYS A 8 -26.05 15.90 -8.33
N ASP A 9 -27.11 16.63 -8.62
CA ASP A 9 -28.09 16.32 -9.67
C ASP A 9 -27.70 16.92 -11.04
N ALA A 10 -26.64 17.73 -11.08
CA ALA A 10 -26.10 18.31 -12.31
C ALA A 10 -25.14 17.36 -13.05
N PHE A 11 -24.62 16.31 -12.40
CA PHE A 11 -23.71 15.36 -13.03
C PHE A 11 -24.43 14.09 -13.49
N THR A 12 -24.14 13.66 -14.71
CA THR A 12 -24.50 12.33 -15.20
C THR A 12 -23.25 11.59 -15.63
N VAL A 13 -23.05 10.38 -15.11
CA VAL A 13 -21.88 9.55 -15.44
C VAL A 13 -22.33 8.35 -16.28
N GLN A 14 -21.65 8.12 -17.40
CA GLN A 14 -21.85 6.98 -18.28
C GLN A 14 -20.53 6.24 -18.47
N PHE A 15 -20.56 4.92 -18.29
CA PHE A 15 -19.38 4.08 -18.51
C PHE A 15 -19.34 3.50 -19.92
N GLU A 16 -18.19 3.61 -20.57
CA GLU A 16 -17.91 3.09 -21.90
C GLU A 16 -16.60 2.29 -21.87
N LYS A 17 -16.56 1.13 -22.54
CA LYS A 17 -15.35 0.29 -22.56
C LYS A 17 -14.23 1.00 -23.32
N GLY A 18 -13.02 0.92 -22.77
CA GLY A 18 -11.79 1.39 -23.42
C GLY A 18 -10.59 0.61 -22.90
N GLU A 19 -9.60 0.38 -23.77
CA GLU A 19 -8.37 -0.33 -23.40
C GLU A 19 -7.48 0.49 -22.47
N LYS A 20 -7.45 1.81 -22.67
CA LYS A 20 -6.76 2.78 -21.83
C LYS A 20 -7.76 3.57 -21.02
N ASP A 21 -7.31 4.05 -19.87
CA ASP A 21 -8.12 4.94 -19.05
C ASP A 21 -8.40 6.24 -19.79
N PHE A 22 -9.66 6.67 -19.79
CA PHE A 22 -10.06 7.89 -20.46
C PHE A 22 -11.27 8.52 -19.79
N PHE A 23 -11.43 9.82 -20.03
CA PHE A 23 -12.67 10.51 -19.79
C PHE A 23 -12.97 11.51 -20.90
N CYS A 24 -14.24 11.82 -21.06
CA CYS A 24 -14.78 12.90 -21.88
C CYS A 24 -15.82 13.65 -21.04
N ILE A 25 -15.71 14.98 -21.01
CA ILE A 25 -16.64 15.86 -20.34
C ILE A 25 -17.32 16.76 -21.37
N THR A 26 -18.63 16.93 -21.23
CA THR A 26 -19.39 18.04 -21.84
C THR A 26 -20.21 18.74 -20.78
N ALA A 27 -20.40 20.06 -20.90
CA ALA A 27 -21.17 20.85 -19.95
C ALA A 27 -22.09 21.84 -20.69
N GLN A 28 -23.38 21.51 -20.75
CA GLN A 28 -24.42 22.26 -21.47
C GLN A 28 -25.74 22.25 -20.69
N ASP A 29 -26.56 23.29 -20.83
CA ASP A 29 -27.89 23.40 -20.22
C ASP A 29 -27.92 23.12 -18.70
N GLY A 30 -26.87 23.55 -18.00
CA GLY A 30 -26.73 23.33 -16.55
C GLY A 30 -26.40 21.89 -16.14
N LYS A 31 -26.06 21.01 -17.09
CA LYS A 31 -25.70 19.61 -16.84
C LYS A 31 -24.29 19.31 -17.33
N VAL A 32 -23.55 18.56 -16.51
CA VAL A 32 -22.23 18.03 -16.84
C VAL A 32 -22.35 16.54 -17.09
N ARG A 33 -22.01 16.11 -18.31
CA ARG A 33 -21.98 14.70 -18.69
C ARG A 33 -20.55 14.21 -18.67
N VAL A 34 -20.34 13.07 -18.00
CA VAL A 34 -19.06 12.41 -17.83
C VAL A 34 -19.13 11.07 -18.54
N LYS A 35 -18.34 10.88 -19.58
CA LYS A 35 -18.07 9.56 -20.17
C LYS A 35 -16.71 9.08 -19.71
N ALA A 36 -16.61 7.86 -19.19
CA ALA A 36 -15.36 7.32 -18.70
C ALA A 36 -15.34 5.79 -18.77
N ASN A 37 -14.18 5.16 -18.65
CA ASN A 37 -14.10 3.70 -18.64
C ASN A 37 -14.17 3.05 -17.25
N ASN A 38 -13.94 3.81 -16.19
CA ASN A 38 -14.05 3.36 -14.80
C ASN A 38 -14.31 4.55 -13.85
N TYR A 39 -14.55 4.26 -12.57
CA TYR A 39 -14.82 5.28 -11.56
C TYR A 39 -13.68 6.29 -11.38
N ILE A 40 -12.42 5.84 -11.34
CA ILE A 40 -11.25 6.72 -11.18
C ILE A 40 -11.15 7.72 -12.34
N SER A 41 -11.32 7.26 -13.57
CA SER A 41 -11.36 8.13 -14.75
C SER A 41 -12.50 9.15 -14.67
N ALA A 42 -13.68 8.76 -14.16
CA ALA A 42 -14.80 9.68 -13.97
C ALA A 42 -14.51 10.74 -12.91
N PHE A 43 -13.99 10.34 -11.73
CA PHE A 43 -13.59 11.26 -10.67
C PHE A 43 -12.52 12.23 -11.15
N HIS A 44 -11.51 11.73 -11.85
CA HIS A 44 -10.43 12.52 -12.41
C HIS A 44 -10.93 13.50 -13.48
N GLY A 45 -11.84 13.05 -14.36
CA GLY A 45 -12.45 13.88 -15.38
C GLY A 45 -13.26 15.05 -14.79
N ILE A 46 -14.08 14.77 -13.77
CA ILE A 46 -14.81 15.80 -13.03
C ILE A 46 -13.81 16.81 -12.44
N TYR A 47 -12.76 16.36 -11.76
CA TYR A 47 -11.79 17.27 -11.16
C TYR A 47 -11.01 18.08 -12.21
N CYS A 48 -10.65 17.47 -13.34
CA CYS A 48 -10.03 18.18 -14.46
C CYS A 48 -10.94 19.26 -15.04
N TYR A 49 -12.24 19.01 -15.17
CA TYR A 49 -13.22 20.00 -15.59
C TYR A 49 -13.33 21.15 -14.58
N LEU A 50 -13.40 20.84 -13.28
CA LEU A 50 -13.48 21.85 -12.22
C LEU A 50 -12.24 22.75 -12.18
N LYS A 51 -11.04 22.19 -12.41
CA LYS A 51 -9.80 22.95 -12.52
C LYS A 51 -9.80 23.87 -13.74
N GLU A 52 -10.13 23.31 -14.90
CA GLU A 52 -10.02 24.02 -16.18
C GLU A 52 -11.06 25.12 -16.34
N TYR A 53 -12.31 24.84 -15.96
CA TYR A 53 -13.44 25.73 -16.25
C TYR A 53 -13.99 26.43 -15.02
N CYS A 54 -13.90 25.82 -13.83
CA CYS A 54 -14.49 26.38 -12.61
C CYS A 54 -13.46 27.00 -11.65
N ASN A 55 -12.18 27.13 -12.06
CA ASN A 55 -11.08 27.66 -11.26
C ASN A 55 -10.90 26.98 -9.88
N VAL A 56 -11.29 25.71 -9.77
CA VAL A 56 -11.12 24.94 -8.53
C VAL A 56 -9.68 24.47 -8.42
N GLN A 57 -9.11 24.55 -7.22
CA GLN A 57 -7.83 23.91 -6.90
C GLN A 57 -7.94 23.32 -5.51
N LEU A 58 -7.81 22.00 -5.37
CA LEU A 58 -7.85 21.29 -4.09
C LEU A 58 -6.41 21.02 -3.62
N SER A 59 -6.12 21.28 -2.35
CA SER A 59 -4.80 21.03 -1.76
C SER A 59 -4.89 20.69 -0.27
N TRP A 60 -3.89 19.98 0.25
CA TRP A 60 -3.83 19.67 1.69
C TRP A 60 -3.60 20.91 2.55
N CYS A 61 -2.88 21.93 2.06
CA CYS A 61 -2.40 23.04 2.88
C CYS A 61 -3.27 24.32 2.82
N ALA A 62 -4.23 24.40 1.91
CA ALA A 62 -5.08 25.58 1.77
C ALA A 62 -6.53 25.20 1.46
N ASN A 63 -6.80 24.85 0.21
CA ASN A 63 -8.14 24.59 -0.27
C ASN A 63 -8.50 23.12 -0.03
N GLN A 64 -8.91 22.79 1.19
CA GLN A 64 -9.26 21.42 1.57
C GLN A 64 -10.68 21.01 1.19
N GLN A 65 -11.47 21.95 0.65
CA GLN A 65 -12.85 21.76 0.20
C GLN A 65 -13.04 22.50 -1.13
N ILE A 66 -13.99 22.03 -1.92
CA ILE A 66 -14.38 22.68 -3.18
C ILE A 66 -15.51 23.65 -2.89
N HIS A 67 -15.30 24.92 -3.20
CA HIS A 67 -16.31 25.98 -3.09
C HIS A 67 -16.50 26.61 -4.46
N ILE A 68 -17.68 26.40 -5.05
CA ILE A 68 -18.10 27.02 -6.32
C ILE A 68 -19.57 27.42 -6.22
N ASP A 69 -19.92 28.57 -6.77
CA ASP A 69 -21.30 29.06 -6.78
C ASP A 69 -22.09 28.54 -7.98
N ARG A 70 -21.39 28.16 -9.06
CA ARG A 70 -21.98 27.61 -10.28
C ARG A 70 -21.00 26.71 -11.02
N LEU A 71 -21.55 25.86 -11.89
CA LEU A 71 -20.79 25.09 -12.86
C LEU A 71 -20.65 25.91 -14.15
N GLU A 72 -19.43 26.04 -14.66
CA GLU A 72 -19.18 26.76 -15.90
C GLU A 72 -19.46 25.85 -17.11
N MET A 73 -20.33 26.31 -18.01
CA MET A 73 -20.69 25.59 -19.23
C MET A 73 -19.69 25.93 -20.34
N PHE A 74 -19.47 25.01 -21.28
CA PHE A 74 -18.57 25.24 -22.41
C PHE A 74 -19.02 24.52 -23.69
N SER A 75 -18.59 25.05 -24.83
CA SER A 75 -18.84 24.45 -26.13
C SER A 75 -17.79 23.40 -26.47
N GLY A 76 -18.22 22.25 -27.00
CA GLY A 76 -17.35 21.16 -27.42
C GLY A 76 -17.19 20.08 -26.36
N GLU A 77 -16.09 19.33 -26.45
CA GLU A 77 -15.78 18.17 -25.61
C GLU A 77 -14.39 18.33 -24.99
N TYR A 78 -14.29 18.12 -23.67
CA TYR A 78 -13.01 18.02 -22.99
C TYR A 78 -12.64 16.57 -22.76
N ARG A 79 -11.77 16.04 -23.60
CA ARG A 79 -11.37 14.63 -23.61
C ARG A 79 -9.91 14.44 -23.25
N LYS A 80 -9.62 13.46 -22.40
CA LYS A 80 -8.25 12.99 -22.13
C LYS A 80 -8.19 11.46 -22.10
N GLN A 81 -7.11 10.94 -22.65
CA GLN A 81 -6.67 9.56 -22.50
C GLN A 81 -5.45 9.54 -21.59
N ILE A 82 -5.38 8.56 -20.70
CA ILE A 82 -4.33 8.40 -19.70
C ILE A 82 -3.47 7.21 -20.13
N GLU A 83 -2.18 7.48 -20.33
CA GLU A 83 -1.23 6.47 -20.83
C GLU A 83 -0.74 5.53 -19.71
N GLN A 84 -0.72 6.01 -18.47
CA GLN A 84 -0.26 5.23 -17.32
C GLN A 84 -1.33 4.26 -16.85
N LYS A 85 -1.06 2.95 -17.00
CA LYS A 85 -1.90 1.88 -16.43
C LYS A 85 -2.01 1.98 -14.91
N TYR A 86 -0.89 2.21 -14.25
CA TYR A 86 -0.80 2.34 -12.79
C TYR A 86 -0.35 3.75 -12.42
N ARG A 87 -1.11 4.38 -11.52
CA ARG A 87 -0.80 5.66 -10.89
C ARG A 87 -0.73 5.39 -9.40
N VAL A 88 0.50 5.06 -8.98
CA VAL A 88 0.81 4.64 -7.61
C VAL A 88 0.86 5.85 -6.70
N TYR A 89 0.38 5.68 -5.47
CA TYR A 89 0.48 6.71 -4.44
C TYR A 89 0.96 6.14 -3.10
N MET A 90 1.71 6.99 -2.40
CA MET A 90 2.37 6.80 -1.10
C MET A 90 3.72 6.07 -1.10
N ASN A 91 4.57 6.54 -0.21
CA ASN A 91 5.71 5.79 0.35
C ASN A 91 5.31 5.24 1.73
N TYR A 92 5.89 4.11 2.18
CA TYR A 92 5.72 3.61 3.55
C TYR A 92 5.90 4.72 4.60
N CYS A 93 6.95 5.53 4.49
CA CYS A 93 7.26 6.61 5.42
C CYS A 93 6.11 7.63 5.58
N THR A 94 5.28 7.83 4.54
CA THR A 94 4.13 8.75 4.59
C THR A 94 3.14 8.32 5.67
N LEU A 95 3.00 7.00 5.87
CA LEU A 95 2.07 6.45 6.84
C LEU A 95 2.43 6.85 8.27
N ASP A 96 3.73 6.93 8.55
CA ASP A 96 4.20 7.26 9.88
C ASP A 96 4.37 8.77 10.07
N TYR A 97 4.95 9.46 9.08
CA TYR A 97 5.23 10.90 9.19
C TYR A 97 4.00 11.79 9.04
N SER A 98 2.97 11.33 8.31
CA SER A 98 1.81 12.16 8.00
C SER A 98 0.50 11.55 8.46
N MET A 99 0.35 10.23 8.41
CA MET A 99 -0.96 9.56 8.52
C MET A 99 -1.15 8.74 9.79
N CYS A 100 -0.16 8.69 10.68
CA CYS A 100 -0.15 7.78 11.84
C CYS A 100 -1.33 8.04 12.79
N TRP A 101 -1.76 9.30 12.89
CA TRP A 101 -2.86 9.75 13.74
C TRP A 101 -4.18 9.99 13.00
N TRP A 102 -4.27 9.58 11.73
CA TRP A 102 -5.51 9.78 10.97
C TRP A 102 -6.57 8.76 11.36
N ASP A 103 -7.78 9.27 11.61
CA ASP A 103 -8.98 8.47 11.67
C ASP A 103 -9.55 8.20 10.26
N PHE A 104 -10.64 7.42 10.20
CA PHE A 104 -11.25 7.12 8.91
C PHE A 104 -11.83 8.36 8.22
N ALA A 105 -12.29 9.38 8.96
CA ALA A 105 -12.84 10.59 8.37
C ALA A 105 -11.76 11.38 7.60
N ARG A 106 -10.53 11.44 8.13
CA ARG A 106 -9.39 12.03 7.40
C ARG A 106 -8.94 11.15 6.24
N TRP A 107 -8.92 9.82 6.41
CA TRP A 107 -8.62 8.89 5.33
C TRP A 107 -9.62 9.01 4.18
N GLU A 108 -10.92 9.09 4.45
CA GLU A 108 -11.96 9.21 3.43
C GLU A 108 -11.74 10.42 2.53
N LYS A 109 -11.34 11.56 3.10
CA LYS A 109 -10.95 12.76 2.33
C LYS A 109 -9.72 12.52 1.47
N GLU A 110 -8.73 11.78 1.97
CA GLU A 110 -7.54 11.44 1.19
C GLU A 110 -7.88 10.52 0.02
N ILE A 111 -8.77 9.55 0.22
CA ILE A 111 -9.15 8.61 -0.85
C ILE A 111 -9.94 9.34 -1.95
N ASP A 112 -10.79 10.29 -1.57
CA ASP A 112 -11.44 11.19 -2.53
C ASP A 112 -10.41 12.03 -3.30
N PHE A 113 -9.40 12.57 -2.59
CA PHE A 113 -8.30 13.32 -3.19
C PHE A 113 -7.50 12.46 -4.18
N MET A 114 -7.18 11.21 -3.82
CA MET A 114 -6.54 10.23 -4.70
C MET A 114 -7.36 10.02 -5.98
N ALA A 115 -8.66 9.72 -5.83
CA ALA A 115 -9.55 9.46 -6.96
C ALA A 115 -9.67 10.67 -7.90
N MET A 116 -9.82 11.88 -7.35
CA MET A 116 -9.84 13.13 -8.14
C MET A 116 -8.52 13.38 -8.88
N ASN A 117 -7.39 12.94 -8.33
CA ASN A 117 -6.09 13.03 -8.98
C ASN A 117 -5.75 11.82 -9.87
N GLY A 118 -6.70 10.91 -10.11
CA GLY A 118 -6.54 9.77 -11.01
C GLY A 118 -5.68 8.64 -10.45
N ILE A 119 -5.39 8.63 -9.15
CA ILE A 119 -4.67 7.53 -8.49
C ILE A 119 -5.54 6.29 -8.49
N ASN A 120 -4.97 5.16 -8.90
CA ASN A 120 -5.65 3.87 -8.92
C ASN A 120 -4.90 2.75 -8.21
N MET A 121 -3.70 3.00 -7.68
CA MET A 121 -2.88 1.95 -7.08
C MET A 121 -2.21 2.40 -5.77
N PRO A 122 -2.98 2.65 -4.70
CA PRO A 122 -2.45 3.14 -3.43
C PRO A 122 -1.83 2.03 -2.57
N LEU A 123 -0.88 2.39 -1.72
CA LEU A 123 -0.37 1.50 -0.67
C LEU A 123 -1.45 1.20 0.39
N ALA A 124 -1.60 -0.07 0.79
CA ALA A 124 -2.63 -0.54 1.70
C ALA A 124 -2.03 -1.46 2.79
N VAL A 125 -1.34 -0.86 3.75
CA VAL A 125 -0.64 -1.60 4.83
C VAL A 125 -1.07 -1.20 6.25
N VAL A 126 -2.02 -0.28 6.37
CA VAL A 126 -2.65 0.08 7.66
C VAL A 126 -3.39 -1.13 8.22
N GLY A 127 -3.10 -1.52 9.47
CA GLY A 127 -3.73 -2.67 10.13
C GLY A 127 -3.00 -3.99 9.93
N THR A 128 -1.88 -4.00 9.18
CA THR A 128 -1.05 -5.21 9.00
C THR A 128 -0.33 -5.63 10.30
N GLU A 129 -0.38 -4.82 11.35
CA GLU A 129 -0.01 -5.19 12.72
C GLU A 129 -0.75 -6.47 13.15
N ALA A 130 -2.04 -6.60 12.78
CA ALA A 130 -2.84 -7.78 13.10
C ALA A 130 -2.40 -9.03 12.32
N VAL A 131 -1.96 -8.87 11.08
CA VAL A 131 -1.41 -9.98 10.29
C VAL A 131 -0.17 -10.55 10.97
N TRP A 132 0.74 -9.67 11.40
CA TRP A 132 1.92 -10.07 12.16
C TRP A 132 1.58 -10.70 13.50
N TYR A 133 0.68 -10.09 14.28
CA TYR A 133 0.24 -10.61 15.57
C TYR A 133 -0.29 -12.04 15.44
N GLU A 134 -1.27 -12.24 14.55
CA GLU A 134 -1.93 -13.54 14.30
C GLU A 134 -0.97 -14.59 13.72
N THR A 135 0.00 -14.16 12.91
CA THR A 135 1.05 -15.04 12.39
C THR A 135 1.93 -15.53 13.53
N LEU A 136 2.42 -14.64 14.39
CA LEU A 136 3.30 -15.03 15.50
C LEU A 136 2.60 -15.96 16.49
N LEU A 137 1.32 -15.74 16.78
CA LEU A 137 0.53 -16.66 17.60
C LEU A 137 0.46 -18.06 16.97
N ALA A 138 0.31 -18.16 15.64
CA ALA A 138 0.32 -19.43 14.92
C ALA A 138 1.69 -20.15 15.01
N PHE A 139 2.78 -19.40 15.18
CA PHE A 139 4.14 -19.92 15.41
C PHE A 139 4.48 -20.11 16.90
N GLY A 140 3.49 -20.15 17.79
CA GLY A 140 3.67 -20.47 19.21
C GLY A 140 4.34 -19.35 20.01
N PHE A 141 4.22 -18.10 19.57
CA PHE A 141 4.53 -16.95 20.40
C PHE A 141 3.40 -16.73 21.40
N THR A 142 3.74 -16.32 22.62
CA THR A 142 2.73 -15.83 23.55
C THR A 142 2.18 -14.49 23.06
N LYS A 143 1.03 -14.07 23.59
CA LYS A 143 0.47 -12.74 23.29
C LYS A 143 1.48 -11.62 23.54
N ASP A 144 2.19 -11.67 24.66
CA ASP A 144 3.18 -10.65 25.02
C ASP A 144 4.40 -10.67 24.08
N GLU A 145 4.86 -11.87 23.68
CA GLU A 145 5.97 -11.99 22.71
C GLU A 145 5.57 -11.47 21.32
N ALA A 146 4.33 -11.76 20.88
CA ALA A 146 3.82 -11.31 19.59
C ALA A 146 3.56 -9.79 19.59
N LEU A 147 2.96 -9.26 20.65
CA LEU A 147 2.71 -7.84 20.82
C LEU A 147 4.02 -7.05 20.95
N GLY A 148 4.99 -7.61 21.68
CA GLY A 148 6.30 -7.02 21.89
C GLY A 148 7.14 -6.87 20.62
N PHE A 149 6.84 -7.63 19.56
CA PHE A 149 7.48 -7.48 18.25
C PHE A 149 6.95 -6.31 17.42
N ILE A 150 5.68 -5.92 17.63
CA ILE A 150 5.03 -4.86 16.86
C ILE A 150 5.57 -3.51 17.34
N SER A 151 6.12 -2.70 16.44
CA SER A 151 6.57 -1.35 16.77
C SER A 151 5.37 -0.42 16.94
N GLY A 152 5.59 0.68 17.67
CA GLY A 152 4.57 1.67 17.92
C GLY A 152 4.05 2.36 16.65
N PRO A 153 2.94 3.10 16.76
CA PRO A 153 2.21 3.66 15.61
C PRO A 153 3.05 4.55 14.67
N ALA A 154 4.03 5.27 15.22
CA ALA A 154 4.91 6.18 14.47
C ALA A 154 6.18 5.50 13.92
N PHE A 155 6.25 4.18 13.99
CA PHE A 155 7.43 3.37 13.65
C PHE A 155 7.08 2.16 12.77
N TRP A 156 5.80 2.00 12.42
CA TRP A 156 5.31 0.83 11.70
C TRP A 156 5.90 0.70 10.29
N ALA A 157 6.02 1.82 9.56
CA ALA A 157 6.59 1.85 8.22
C ALA A 157 8.01 1.27 8.18
N TRP A 158 8.87 1.65 9.12
CA TRP A 158 10.25 1.14 9.18
C TRP A 158 10.32 -0.33 9.58
N GLN A 159 9.32 -0.85 10.32
CA GLN A 159 9.23 -2.29 10.56
C GLN A 159 8.80 -3.06 9.31
N LEU A 160 7.83 -2.55 8.56
CA LEU A 160 7.45 -3.14 7.28
C LEU A 160 8.60 -3.15 6.27
N MET A 161 9.46 -2.12 6.32
CA MET A 161 10.72 -2.05 5.57
C MET A 161 11.88 -2.80 6.22
N THR A 162 11.64 -3.63 7.25
CA THR A 162 12.62 -4.52 7.89
C THR A 162 13.76 -3.84 8.68
N ASN A 163 13.69 -2.52 8.88
CA ASN A 163 14.76 -1.71 9.48
C ASN A 163 14.74 -1.72 11.00
N ILE A 164 13.55 -1.73 11.60
CA ILE A 164 13.35 -1.74 13.05
C ILE A 164 12.29 -2.78 13.41
N ASP A 165 12.28 -3.23 14.65
CA ASP A 165 11.16 -3.99 15.22
C ASP A 165 11.10 -3.71 16.72
N SER A 166 9.99 -4.08 17.35
CA SER A 166 9.84 -4.04 18.81
C SER A 166 10.05 -2.67 19.46
N TYR A 167 10.02 -1.58 18.68
CA TYR A 167 10.32 -0.23 19.18
C TYR A 167 9.06 0.47 19.66
N LEU A 168 9.00 0.78 20.96
CA LEU A 168 7.83 1.36 21.62
C LEU A 168 6.53 0.58 21.32
N PRO A 169 6.50 -0.73 21.64
CA PRO A 169 5.39 -1.59 21.26
C PRO A 169 4.07 -1.12 21.86
N PRO A 170 2.93 -1.43 21.18
CA PRO A 170 1.62 -1.09 21.70
C PRO A 170 1.36 -1.75 23.06
N LYS A 171 0.61 -1.07 23.92
CA LYS A 171 0.39 -1.52 25.31
C LYS A 171 -0.47 -2.78 25.44
N ASN A 172 -1.35 -3.06 24.47
CA ASN A 172 -2.23 -4.22 24.45
C ASN A 172 -2.77 -4.49 23.03
N GLU A 173 -3.39 -5.66 22.86
CA GLU A 173 -3.96 -6.13 21.59
C GLU A 173 -5.12 -5.27 21.06
N LYS A 174 -5.74 -4.42 21.90
CA LYS A 174 -6.82 -3.52 21.46
C LYS A 174 -6.35 -2.60 20.33
N TYR A 175 -5.14 -2.05 20.43
CA TYR A 175 -4.56 -1.22 19.37
C TYR A 175 -4.46 -1.98 18.04
N VAL A 176 -3.99 -3.23 18.09
CA VAL A 176 -3.79 -4.09 16.91
C VAL A 176 -5.11 -4.28 16.16
N TYR A 177 -6.19 -4.62 16.87
CA TYR A 177 -7.49 -4.85 16.24
C TYR A 177 -8.22 -3.54 15.88
N GLU A 178 -8.02 -2.44 16.60
CA GLU A 178 -8.53 -1.11 16.17
C GLU A 178 -7.89 -0.67 14.84
N ARG A 179 -6.58 -0.92 14.66
CA ARG A 179 -5.88 -0.66 13.40
C ARG A 179 -6.34 -1.57 12.28
N LEU A 180 -6.61 -2.85 12.56
CA LEU A 180 -7.23 -3.77 11.60
C LEU A 180 -8.56 -3.21 11.08
N GLU A 181 -9.44 -2.76 11.97
CA GLU A 181 -10.75 -2.23 11.58
C GLU A 181 -10.63 -0.93 10.75
N LEU A 182 -9.68 -0.06 11.09
CA LEU A 182 -9.38 1.11 10.26
C LEU A 182 -8.85 0.70 8.88
N GLY A 183 -7.90 -0.24 8.84
CA GLY A 183 -7.34 -0.78 7.60
C GLY A 183 -8.39 -1.37 6.67
N ARG A 184 -9.35 -2.13 7.24
CA ARG A 184 -10.49 -2.68 6.50
C ARG A 184 -11.37 -1.59 5.89
N LYS A 185 -11.68 -0.54 6.64
CA LYS A 185 -12.47 0.59 6.12
C LYS A 185 -11.76 1.30 4.96
N ILE A 186 -10.45 1.54 5.09
CA ILE A 186 -9.62 2.14 4.03
C ILE A 186 -9.63 1.24 2.78
N LEU A 187 -9.32 -0.05 2.96
CA LEU A 187 -9.26 -1.02 1.88
C LEU A 187 -10.60 -1.16 1.16
N ASN A 188 -11.70 -1.30 1.90
CA ASN A 188 -13.04 -1.38 1.32
C ASN A 188 -13.33 -0.15 0.46
N ARG A 189 -12.96 1.05 0.91
CA ARG A 189 -13.15 2.27 0.13
C ARG A 189 -12.28 2.32 -1.13
N TYR A 190 -11.04 1.81 -1.09
CA TYR A 190 -10.23 1.65 -2.29
C TYR A 190 -10.92 0.74 -3.32
N LEU A 191 -11.45 -0.40 -2.87
CA LEU A 191 -12.13 -1.38 -3.73
C LEU A 191 -13.45 -0.84 -4.29
N GLU A 192 -14.24 -0.10 -3.49
CA GLU A 192 -15.46 0.58 -3.94
C GLU A 192 -15.19 1.54 -5.12
N PHE A 193 -14.02 2.18 -5.16
CA PHE A 193 -13.60 3.05 -6.25
C PHE A 193 -12.92 2.32 -7.41
N GLY A 194 -12.74 0.99 -7.31
CA GLY A 194 -12.04 0.19 -8.30
C GLY A 194 -10.52 0.39 -8.31
N MET A 195 -9.93 0.85 -7.19
CA MET A 195 -8.48 0.93 -7.03
C MET A 195 -7.87 -0.47 -6.81
N GLN A 196 -6.58 -0.59 -7.08
CA GLN A 196 -5.77 -1.80 -6.92
C GLN A 196 -4.80 -1.60 -5.76
N PRO A 197 -5.18 -1.99 -4.53
CA PRO A 197 -4.37 -1.76 -3.35
C PRO A 197 -3.09 -2.59 -3.36
N ILE A 198 -1.97 -1.99 -2.96
CA ILE A 198 -0.70 -2.70 -2.77
C ILE A 198 -0.62 -3.18 -1.31
N GLN A 199 -0.75 -4.48 -1.10
CA GLN A 199 -0.72 -5.10 0.23
C GLN A 199 0.71 -5.47 0.66
N GLN A 200 0.95 -5.60 1.97
CA GLN A 200 2.27 -6.00 2.49
C GLN A 200 2.51 -7.50 2.33
N GLY A 201 3.61 -7.88 1.70
CA GLY A 201 4.12 -9.25 1.63
C GLY A 201 5.14 -9.60 2.71
N PHE A 202 5.63 -10.85 2.68
CA PHE A 202 6.64 -11.35 3.58
C PHE A 202 8.02 -11.43 2.92
N SER A 203 8.99 -10.72 3.47
CA SER A 203 10.37 -10.63 2.97
C SER A 203 11.40 -11.37 3.83
N GLY A 204 10.96 -12.05 4.90
CA GLY A 204 11.83 -12.81 5.81
C GLY A 204 12.29 -12.05 7.05
N HIS A 205 11.86 -10.80 7.25
CA HIS A 205 12.03 -10.12 8.53
C HIS A 205 11.22 -10.84 9.62
N VAL A 206 11.82 -11.13 10.77
CA VAL A 206 11.21 -11.95 11.82
C VAL A 206 11.67 -11.46 13.20
N PRO A 207 10.94 -11.76 14.29
CA PRO A 207 11.41 -11.44 15.63
C PRO A 207 12.75 -12.11 15.93
N THR A 208 13.64 -11.41 16.63
CA THR A 208 14.91 -11.98 17.10
C THR A 208 14.71 -13.26 17.94
N LEU A 209 13.60 -13.32 18.67
CA LEU A 209 13.18 -14.47 19.46
C LEU A 209 12.93 -15.74 18.63
N LEU A 210 12.59 -15.60 17.33
CA LEU A 210 12.38 -16.74 16.44
C LEU A 210 13.63 -17.63 16.37
N LYS A 211 14.83 -17.05 16.50
CA LYS A 211 16.08 -17.82 16.54
C LYS A 211 16.16 -18.78 17.73
N LYS A 212 15.58 -18.42 18.88
CA LYS A 212 15.54 -19.30 20.06
C LYS A 212 14.52 -20.43 19.89
N LYS A 213 13.35 -20.12 19.31
CA LYS A 213 12.28 -21.10 19.05
C LYS A 213 12.64 -22.06 17.91
N TYR A 214 13.36 -21.58 16.90
CA TYR A 214 13.80 -22.34 15.72
C TYR A 214 15.34 -22.32 15.59
N PRO A 215 16.09 -23.02 16.47
CA PRO A 215 17.56 -22.91 16.52
C PRO A 215 18.25 -23.40 15.24
N LYS A 216 17.63 -24.34 14.52
CA LYS A 216 18.14 -24.90 13.26
C LYS A 216 17.90 -24.00 12.05
N ALA A 217 16.96 -23.06 12.12
CA ALA A 217 16.66 -22.15 11.02
C ALA A 217 17.81 -21.16 10.79
N LYS A 218 18.10 -20.88 9.52
CA LYS A 218 19.09 -19.89 9.08
C LYS A 218 18.53 -18.48 9.28
N ILE A 219 18.64 -17.99 10.49
CA ILE A 219 18.25 -16.62 10.84
C ILE A 219 19.52 -15.80 11.11
N LEU A 220 19.71 -14.76 10.31
CA LEU A 220 20.77 -13.77 10.47
C LEU A 220 20.31 -12.66 11.40
N MET A 221 21.10 -12.38 12.44
CA MET A 221 20.95 -11.14 13.20
C MET A 221 21.53 -10.00 12.37
N GLN A 222 20.68 -9.10 11.89
CA GLN A 222 21.13 -7.93 11.16
C GLN A 222 21.82 -6.94 12.10
N ARG A 223 22.63 -6.06 11.51
CA ARG A 223 23.15 -4.91 12.25
C ARG A 223 21.99 -3.94 12.48
N GLY A 224 22.03 -3.23 13.60
CA GLY A 224 21.08 -2.15 13.84
C GLY A 224 21.14 -1.10 12.75
N TRP A 225 20.01 -0.50 12.42
CA TRP A 225 19.87 0.57 11.44
C TRP A 225 19.78 1.92 12.17
N CYS A 226 20.54 2.94 11.76
CA CYS A 226 20.49 4.29 12.34
C CYS A 226 20.46 4.35 13.89
N LEU A 227 21.33 3.56 14.55
CA LEU A 227 21.42 3.40 16.02
C LEU A 227 20.26 2.65 16.69
N TYR A 228 19.27 2.18 15.93
CA TYR A 228 18.25 1.27 16.44
C TYR A 228 18.83 -0.12 16.76
N PRO A 229 18.14 -0.91 17.60
CA PRO A 229 18.55 -2.28 17.92
C PRO A 229 18.67 -3.19 16.69
N LYS A 230 19.30 -4.35 16.89
CA LYS A 230 19.44 -5.39 15.86
C LYS A 230 18.09 -6.04 15.59
N THR A 231 17.76 -6.21 14.32
CA THR A 231 16.63 -7.01 13.84
C THR A 231 17.09 -8.40 13.40
N ALA A 232 16.15 -9.28 13.03
CA ALA A 232 16.46 -10.59 12.50
C ALA A 232 15.86 -10.83 11.11
N GLN A 233 16.60 -11.57 10.29
CA GLN A 233 16.23 -11.93 8.93
C GLN A 233 16.36 -13.44 8.76
N LEU A 234 15.24 -14.10 8.53
CA LEU A 234 15.17 -15.47 8.04
C LEU A 234 15.69 -15.50 6.60
N ASP A 235 16.66 -16.38 6.33
CA ASP A 235 17.21 -16.59 5.00
C ASP A 235 16.08 -17.09 4.07
N PRO A 236 15.77 -16.39 2.96
CA PRO A 236 14.70 -16.81 2.06
C PRO A 236 14.89 -18.20 1.43
N LEU A 237 16.10 -18.78 1.54
CA LEU A 237 16.40 -20.15 1.10
C LEU A 237 16.27 -21.20 2.21
N ASP A 238 15.87 -20.82 3.42
CA ASP A 238 15.54 -21.74 4.50
C ASP A 238 14.10 -22.28 4.33
N PRO A 239 13.83 -23.58 4.54
CA PRO A 239 12.47 -24.11 4.44
C PRO A 239 11.44 -23.37 5.31
N LEU A 240 11.84 -22.87 6.48
CA LEU A 240 10.96 -22.10 7.36
C LEU A 240 10.46 -20.81 6.69
N PHE A 241 11.19 -20.24 5.73
CA PHE A 241 10.76 -19.03 5.03
C PHE A 241 9.45 -19.24 4.28
N PHE A 242 9.34 -20.35 3.56
CA PHE A 242 8.14 -20.66 2.81
C PHE A 242 6.97 -20.94 3.74
N GLU A 243 7.18 -21.75 4.79
CA GLU A 243 6.16 -22.05 5.79
C GLU A 243 5.64 -20.78 6.48
N PHE A 244 6.55 -19.94 6.98
CA PHE A 244 6.21 -18.69 7.66
C PHE A 244 5.52 -17.70 6.72
N GLY A 245 6.04 -17.54 5.51
CA GLY A 245 5.45 -16.68 4.49
C GLY A 245 4.05 -17.12 4.07
N THR A 246 3.82 -18.43 3.92
CA THR A 246 2.50 -18.97 3.58
C THR A 246 1.48 -18.66 4.68
N VAL A 247 1.83 -18.90 5.94
CA VAL A 247 0.92 -18.56 7.06
C VAL A 247 0.67 -17.06 7.11
N TYR A 248 1.71 -16.23 6.94
CA TYR A 248 1.56 -14.77 6.90
C TYR A 248 0.56 -14.33 5.82
N LEU A 249 0.71 -14.83 4.59
CA LEU A 249 -0.18 -14.49 3.47
C LEU A 249 -1.60 -15.03 3.66
N GLN A 250 -1.76 -16.21 4.24
CA GLN A 250 -3.08 -16.73 4.64
C GLN A 250 -3.75 -15.86 5.71
N LYS A 251 -2.99 -15.33 6.68
CA LYS A 251 -3.51 -14.38 7.66
C LYS A 251 -3.86 -13.04 7.01
N LEU A 252 -3.06 -12.55 6.07
CA LEU A 252 -3.37 -11.36 5.27
C LEU A 252 -4.70 -11.56 4.52
N GLU A 253 -4.86 -12.68 3.82
CA GLU A 253 -6.09 -13.01 3.08
C GLU A 253 -7.30 -13.13 4.01
N ALA A 254 -7.18 -13.82 5.14
CA ALA A 254 -8.27 -13.98 6.08
C ALA A 254 -8.73 -12.64 6.69
N LEU A 255 -7.79 -11.70 6.88
CA LEU A 255 -8.08 -10.41 7.53
C LEU A 255 -8.51 -9.32 6.55
N PHE A 256 -7.95 -9.30 5.33
CA PHE A 256 -8.09 -8.21 4.36
C PHE A 256 -8.51 -8.67 2.94
N GLY A 257 -8.54 -9.97 2.68
CA GLY A 257 -8.64 -10.52 1.32
C GLY A 257 -7.33 -10.43 0.54
N ASN A 258 -7.31 -11.02 -0.64
CA ASN A 258 -6.19 -10.96 -1.58
C ASN A 258 -6.54 -10.07 -2.79
N HIS A 259 -5.68 -9.10 -3.08
CA HIS A 259 -5.86 -8.12 -4.17
C HIS A 259 -4.68 -8.10 -5.16
N HIS A 260 -3.92 -9.21 -5.25
CA HIS A 260 -2.87 -9.52 -6.22
C HIS A 260 -1.57 -8.71 -6.15
N PHE A 261 -1.61 -7.43 -5.75
CA PHE A 261 -0.41 -6.60 -5.68
C PHE A 261 0.23 -6.68 -4.30
N ILE A 262 1.43 -7.27 -4.24
CA ILE A 262 2.11 -7.56 -2.97
C ILE A 262 3.45 -6.83 -2.95
N ALA A 263 3.63 -5.90 -2.01
CA ALA A 263 4.87 -5.20 -1.79
C ALA A 263 5.83 -5.98 -0.91
N CYS A 264 7.10 -6.03 -1.30
CA CYS A 264 8.12 -6.73 -0.55
C CYS A 264 9.51 -6.22 -0.88
N ASP A 265 10.21 -5.73 0.14
CA ASP A 265 11.49 -5.04 -0.01
C ASP A 265 12.55 -5.71 0.87
N PRO A 266 13.06 -6.90 0.47
CA PRO A 266 14.05 -7.60 1.26
C PRO A 266 15.33 -6.76 1.36
N PHE A 267 15.85 -6.60 2.58
CA PHE A 267 17.09 -5.89 2.85
C PHE A 267 17.04 -4.38 2.51
N HIS A 268 15.88 -3.74 2.60
CA HIS A 268 15.76 -2.28 2.47
C HIS A 268 16.72 -1.56 3.43
N GLU A 269 17.66 -0.76 2.89
CA GLU A 269 18.77 -0.12 3.61
C GLU A 269 19.64 -1.05 4.51
N GLY A 270 19.46 -2.36 4.36
CA GLY A 270 20.11 -3.42 5.14
C GLY A 270 20.98 -4.31 4.26
N THR A 271 21.82 -5.16 4.86
CA THR A 271 22.70 -6.08 4.13
C THR A 271 22.06 -7.45 3.94
N PRO A 272 22.08 -8.03 2.73
CA PRO A 272 21.64 -9.41 2.53
C PRO A 272 22.57 -10.38 3.27
N PRO A 273 22.10 -11.59 3.63
CA PRO A 273 22.94 -12.62 4.26
C PRO A 273 24.17 -13.00 3.44
N LYS A 274 24.05 -12.98 2.11
CA LYS A 274 25.16 -13.12 1.17
C LYS A 274 24.97 -12.12 0.04
N SER A 275 26.06 -11.55 -0.45
CA SER A 275 26.01 -10.55 -1.53
C SER A 275 26.32 -11.11 -2.92
N SER A 276 26.41 -12.44 -3.09
CA SER A 276 26.72 -13.03 -4.39
C SER A 276 25.50 -12.91 -5.32
N LYS A 277 25.75 -12.66 -6.62
CA LYS A 277 24.69 -12.55 -7.63
C LYS A 277 23.80 -13.79 -7.65
N LYS A 278 24.40 -14.98 -7.54
CA LYS A 278 23.66 -16.25 -7.47
C LYS A 278 22.70 -16.27 -6.29
N TYR A 279 23.16 -15.92 -5.09
CA TYR A 279 22.29 -15.91 -3.90
C TYR A 279 21.13 -14.93 -4.06
N LEU A 280 21.37 -13.71 -4.54
CA LEU A 280 20.32 -12.71 -4.73
C LEU A 280 19.28 -13.15 -5.78
N ASN A 281 19.72 -13.83 -6.84
CA ASN A 281 18.82 -14.40 -7.83
C ASN A 281 17.98 -15.54 -7.25
N ASP A 282 18.59 -16.42 -6.45
CA ASP A 282 17.90 -17.52 -5.76
C ASP A 282 16.89 -16.97 -4.74
N VAL A 283 17.21 -15.89 -4.01
CA VAL A 283 16.28 -15.18 -3.11
C VAL A 283 15.08 -14.63 -3.87
N GLY A 284 15.31 -13.96 -5.01
CA GLY A 284 14.22 -13.47 -5.86
C GLY A 284 13.27 -14.58 -6.28
N LYS A 285 13.81 -15.71 -6.72
CA LYS A 285 13.03 -16.90 -7.08
C LYS A 285 12.27 -17.50 -5.90
N ALA A 286 12.84 -17.48 -4.71
CA ALA A 286 12.18 -17.99 -3.50
C ALA A 286 10.99 -17.12 -3.10
N ILE A 287 11.16 -15.79 -3.10
CA ILE A 287 10.08 -14.82 -2.84
C ILE A 287 9.00 -14.93 -3.92
N ASN A 288 9.38 -14.95 -5.20
CA ASN A 288 8.43 -15.10 -6.30
C ASN A 288 7.64 -16.40 -6.20
N ARG A 289 8.30 -17.53 -5.90
CA ARG A 289 7.63 -18.82 -5.68
C ARG A 289 6.63 -18.75 -4.53
N LEU A 290 6.97 -18.08 -3.43
CA LEU A 290 6.06 -17.90 -2.30
C LEU A 290 4.77 -17.18 -2.76
N TYR A 291 4.91 -16.09 -3.50
CA TYR A 291 3.76 -15.32 -4.00
C TYR A 291 2.97 -16.05 -5.07
N GLU A 292 3.61 -16.68 -6.05
CA GLU A 292 2.92 -17.49 -7.07
C GLU A 292 2.17 -18.70 -6.46
N SER A 293 2.71 -19.28 -5.38
CA SER A 293 2.06 -20.41 -4.69
C SER A 293 0.85 -19.96 -3.86
N PHE A 294 0.86 -18.72 -3.36
CA PHE A 294 -0.27 -18.10 -2.67
C PHE A 294 -1.33 -17.61 -3.66
N ASP A 295 -0.88 -16.97 -4.74
CA ASP A 295 -1.71 -16.37 -5.78
C ASP A 295 -0.96 -16.36 -7.12
N ALA A 296 -1.43 -17.20 -8.05
CA ALA A 296 -0.85 -17.31 -9.39
C ALA A 296 -0.97 -16.02 -10.23
N GLY A 297 -1.87 -15.10 -9.85
CA GLY A 297 -2.02 -13.78 -10.45
C GLY A 297 -1.25 -12.67 -9.72
N SER A 298 -0.45 -13.02 -8.70
CA SER A 298 0.25 -12.03 -7.89
C SER A 298 1.28 -11.23 -8.69
N VAL A 299 1.41 -9.95 -8.34
CA VAL A 299 2.40 -9.03 -8.88
C VAL A 299 3.23 -8.50 -7.72
N TRP A 300 4.51 -8.83 -7.74
CA TRP A 300 5.47 -8.31 -6.76
C TRP A 300 5.81 -6.85 -7.07
N VAL A 301 5.42 -5.95 -6.15
CA VAL A 301 5.78 -4.53 -6.18
C VAL A 301 7.02 -4.31 -5.32
N MET A 302 8.04 -3.63 -5.87
CA MET A 302 9.32 -3.45 -5.20
C MET A 302 9.78 -1.98 -5.29
N GLN A 303 10.28 -1.46 -4.18
CA GLN A 303 10.95 -0.17 -4.11
C GLN A 303 12.33 -0.26 -4.76
N ALA A 304 12.62 0.66 -5.68
CA ALA A 304 13.91 0.70 -6.36
C ALA A 304 15.07 1.26 -5.49
N TRP A 305 14.79 1.77 -4.29
CA TRP A 305 15.75 2.51 -3.46
C TRP A 305 17.01 1.70 -3.12
N THR A 306 16.87 0.41 -2.81
CA THR A 306 17.99 -0.48 -2.47
C THR A 306 19.01 -0.60 -3.61
N HIS A 307 18.62 -0.35 -4.86
CA HIS A 307 19.52 -0.30 -6.01
C HIS A 307 20.32 1.01 -6.07
N PHE A 308 19.73 2.13 -5.64
CA PHE A 308 20.34 3.47 -5.69
C PHE A 308 21.26 3.76 -4.51
N CYS A 309 20.89 3.35 -3.29
CA CYS A 309 21.74 3.54 -2.10
C CYS A 309 23.07 2.75 -2.17
N ARG A 310 23.20 1.84 -3.13
CA ARG A 310 24.38 1.00 -3.34
C ARG A 310 24.92 1.19 -4.76
N THR A 311 25.49 2.36 -5.02
CA THR A 311 26.30 2.62 -6.22
C THR A 311 27.36 1.52 -6.39
N GLY A 312 27.12 0.58 -7.31
CA GLY A 312 28.05 -0.50 -7.68
C GLY A 312 27.53 -1.94 -7.60
N ARG A 313 26.32 -2.21 -7.07
CA ARG A 313 25.75 -3.58 -7.08
C ARG A 313 24.37 -3.60 -7.68
N ASN A 314 24.27 -4.01 -8.95
CA ASN A 314 23.01 -4.38 -9.58
C ASN A 314 22.40 -5.56 -8.81
N PHE A 315 21.51 -5.29 -7.87
CA PHE A 315 20.49 -6.25 -7.49
C PHE A 315 19.63 -6.40 -8.75
N ALA A 316 19.77 -7.50 -9.46
CA ALA A 316 18.83 -7.85 -10.52
C ALA A 316 18.09 -9.06 -9.99
N PHE A 317 16.93 -8.82 -9.37
CA PHE A 317 15.93 -9.86 -9.28
C PHE A 317 15.46 -10.10 -10.72
N PRO A 318 15.56 -11.32 -11.25
CA PRO A 318 15.09 -11.58 -12.60
C PRO A 318 13.60 -11.22 -12.65
N ALA A 319 13.22 -10.35 -13.58
CA ALA A 319 11.83 -10.29 -14.02
C ALA A 319 11.52 -11.68 -14.57
N GLY A 320 10.50 -12.32 -13.99
CA GLY A 320 9.95 -13.59 -14.49
C GLY A 320 9.47 -13.45 -15.92
#